data_AF-A0A941WZP6-F1
#
_entry.id   AF-A0A941WZP6-F1
#
_cell.length_a   1.000
_cell.length_b   1.000
_cell.length_c   1.000
_cell.angle_alpha   90.00
_cell.angle_beta   90.00
_cell.angle_gamma   90.00
#
_symmetry.space_group_name_H-M   'P 1'
#
loop_
_entity.id
_entity.type
_entity.pdbx_description
1 polymer ?
#
loop_
_entity_poly.entity_id
_entity_poly.type
_entity_poly.pdbx_seq_one_letter_code
_entity_poly.pdbx_strand_id
1 'polypeptide(L)'
;MKRRVMLFFLSFGIVMTLTSCFMATEIVSVNLASTDVPKVFEVNESFDINSLQLEVTYSDGKVFDVSVDESMITDFDLTTIGTKNAIINYKDFVLTYTYQVVESKYLIVKFNTDEELPKIEDQLVCYGDVVTKPNDPKKEGFTFLGWFLDDIIYDFNSNVTTNLNLVAKFRKILNVYQTEVVCKLDEFVNQIDARLYPEDGFLEILTIIEEGKNAVSKATTNEEVDDVYNQVIEQAKAVKNFCNLFLDIFATYHMDDYYSEEWEKMIAIKNLTVETLNTYKGGAPLPVATYFNAVDDLTKVVTKEQDHELAAYLKTTKIMELNKYFTAINIEYYTDDALAFMYNILEEGINTINLALSRKDVVNAYLEIIEQFNAVDKCPKYSDILELLAYIDVLDLNHYYAAQQEELKDIYFEYANSLRNMSSEEDVSMLLEEAKQKMDEVITIQEDKVIADALLKKCLEDFSLFYETLLATYEEQINALEMAEYALEEIEMTYQNYVNEISMALGSAAIQATYDEAVANLEENILMIIEMYSW
;
A
#
# COMPACT_ATOMS: atom_id res chain seq x y z
N MET A 1 37.99 -138.96 76.56
CA MET A 1 36.72 -139.65 76.20
C MET A 1 35.71 -139.42 77.33
N LYS A 2 34.45 -139.09 77.03
CA LYS A 2 33.27 -139.00 77.95
C LYS A 2 33.21 -137.93 79.09
N ARG A 3 32.05 -137.25 79.10
CA ARG A 3 31.32 -136.44 80.12
C ARG A 3 31.58 -136.68 81.63
N ARG A 4 31.45 -135.60 82.44
CA ARG A 4 30.52 -135.37 83.60
C ARG A 4 30.88 -134.01 84.28
N VAL A 5 29.98 -133.06 84.59
CA VAL A 5 28.81 -132.94 85.51
C VAL A 5 29.14 -132.26 86.86
N MET A 6 28.38 -131.19 87.17
CA MET A 6 28.12 -130.52 88.48
C MET A 6 29.24 -129.96 89.35
N LEU A 7 29.11 -128.66 89.68
CA LEU A 7 28.81 -128.23 91.06
C LEU A 7 28.06 -126.88 91.04
N PHE A 8 27.08 -126.73 91.93
CA PHE A 8 26.17 -125.58 92.06
C PHE A 8 26.48 -124.83 93.36
N PHE A 9 26.25 -123.51 93.41
CA PHE A 9 26.09 -122.74 94.65
C PHE A 9 24.86 -121.83 94.54
N LEU A 10 24.15 -121.63 95.65
CA LEU A 10 22.84 -120.99 95.71
C LEU A 10 22.79 -119.92 96.82
N SER A 11 22.10 -118.80 96.56
CA SER A 11 21.37 -117.89 97.49
C SER A 11 22.02 -117.47 98.84
N PHE A 12 22.09 -116.19 99.22
CA PHE A 12 21.01 -115.16 99.34
C PHE A 12 21.59 -113.73 99.11
N GLY A 13 20.83 -112.65 98.92
CA GLY A 13 19.37 -112.50 98.76
C GLY A 13 18.81 -111.22 99.42
N ILE A 14 18.76 -110.09 98.69
CA ILE A 14 18.16 -108.80 99.09
C ILE A 14 17.35 -108.23 97.92
N VAL A 15 16.20 -107.60 98.19
CA VAL A 15 15.29 -107.01 97.20
C VAL A 15 15.44 -105.49 97.14
N MET A 16 15.62 -104.94 95.93
CA MET A 16 15.43 -103.52 95.59
C MET A 16 14.60 -103.44 94.30
N THR A 17 13.62 -102.55 94.27
CA THR A 17 12.71 -102.37 93.11
C THR A 17 13.23 -101.30 92.15
N LEU A 18 13.18 -101.60 90.85
CA LEU A 18 13.54 -100.71 89.74
C LEU A 18 12.32 -99.92 89.25
N THR A 19 12.51 -98.65 88.93
CA THR A 19 11.59 -97.83 88.12
C THR A 19 12.21 -97.59 86.75
N SER A 20 11.47 -97.92 85.67
CA SER A 20 11.90 -97.70 84.29
C SER A 20 11.40 -96.36 83.75
N CYS A 21 12.30 -95.55 83.22
CA CYS A 21 11.97 -94.29 82.55
C CYS A 21 11.60 -94.54 81.07
N PHE A 22 10.49 -93.96 80.61
CA PHE A 22 10.15 -93.87 79.18
C PHE A 22 10.63 -92.52 78.64
N MET A 23 11.34 -92.51 77.50
CA MET A 23 11.61 -91.27 76.76
C MET A 23 10.34 -90.89 75.99
N ALA A 24 9.91 -89.64 76.11
CA ALA A 24 8.77 -89.11 75.35
C ALA A 24 9.19 -88.68 73.94
N THR A 25 8.29 -88.80 72.97
CA THR A 25 8.43 -88.20 71.64
C THR A 25 8.14 -86.69 71.71
N GLU A 26 9.06 -85.88 71.18
CA GLU A 26 9.01 -84.42 71.21
C GLU A 26 8.66 -83.86 69.83
N ILE A 27 8.22 -82.60 69.76
CA ILE A 27 7.92 -81.91 68.49
C ILE A 27 9.19 -81.23 67.99
N VAL A 28 9.48 -81.38 66.70
CA VAL A 28 10.67 -80.85 66.03
C VAL A 28 10.35 -79.59 65.22
N SER A 29 9.20 -79.55 64.55
CA SER A 29 8.76 -78.38 63.79
C SER A 29 7.25 -78.31 63.69
N VAL A 30 6.74 -77.08 63.61
CA VAL A 30 5.33 -76.78 63.31
C VAL A 30 5.34 -75.79 62.17
N ASN A 31 4.66 -76.10 61.07
CA ASN A 31 4.46 -75.20 59.94
C ASN A 31 2.95 -75.03 59.69
N LEU A 32 2.55 -73.93 59.06
CA LEU A 32 1.22 -73.85 58.45
C LEU A 32 1.24 -74.69 57.17
N ALA A 33 0.23 -75.54 56.95
CA ALA A 33 0.19 -76.45 55.80
C ALA A 33 0.39 -75.68 54.48
N SER A 34 1.33 -76.14 53.63
CA SER A 34 1.75 -75.34 52.47
C SER A 34 0.71 -75.29 51.34
N THR A 35 -0.23 -76.22 51.33
CA THR A 35 -1.38 -76.31 50.42
C THR A 35 -2.66 -75.81 51.11
N ASP A 36 -3.56 -75.22 50.32
CA ASP A 36 -4.91 -74.78 50.71
C ASP A 36 -5.04 -73.65 51.75
N VAL A 37 -3.93 -73.03 52.18
CA VAL A 37 -3.95 -71.78 52.95
C VAL A 37 -4.31 -70.60 52.05
N PRO A 38 -5.43 -69.88 52.29
CA PRO A 38 -5.73 -68.64 51.56
C PRO A 38 -4.68 -67.57 51.84
N LYS A 39 -4.28 -66.80 50.84
CA LYS A 39 -3.32 -65.69 51.01
C LYS A 39 -3.93 -64.31 50.74
N VAL A 40 -5.18 -64.28 50.28
CA VAL A 40 -5.94 -63.08 49.93
C VAL A 40 -7.37 -63.24 50.43
N PHE A 41 -7.87 -62.20 51.09
CA PHE A 41 -9.22 -62.09 51.65
C PHE A 41 -9.91 -60.82 51.15
N GLU A 42 -11.22 -60.83 50.97
CA GLU A 42 -11.98 -59.59 50.77
C GLU A 42 -12.25 -58.93 52.13
N VAL A 43 -12.36 -57.59 52.15
CA VAL A 43 -12.60 -56.86 53.39
C VAL A 43 -13.99 -57.21 53.98
N ASN A 44 -14.01 -57.59 55.25
CA ASN A 44 -15.15 -58.18 55.97
C ASN A 44 -15.64 -59.55 55.44
N GLU A 45 -14.81 -60.29 54.70
CA GLU A 45 -15.10 -61.68 54.37
C GLU A 45 -15.26 -62.55 55.64
N SER A 46 -16.20 -63.50 55.59
CA SER A 46 -16.33 -64.51 56.65
C SER A 46 -15.38 -65.68 56.37
N PHE A 47 -14.47 -65.94 57.32
CA PHE A 47 -13.51 -67.03 57.24
C PHE A 47 -13.59 -67.94 58.47
N ASP A 48 -13.64 -69.26 58.25
CA ASP A 48 -13.59 -70.26 59.32
C ASP A 48 -12.14 -70.57 59.68
N ILE A 49 -11.69 -70.08 60.85
CA ILE A 49 -10.33 -70.31 61.36
C ILE A 49 -10.01 -71.81 61.46
N ASN A 50 -10.99 -72.66 61.76
CA ASN A 50 -10.83 -74.10 61.91
C ASN A 50 -10.47 -74.83 60.59
N SER A 51 -10.57 -74.14 59.45
CA SER A 51 -10.10 -74.65 58.16
C SER A 51 -8.57 -74.67 58.05
N LEU A 52 -7.85 -73.79 58.75
CA LEU A 52 -6.38 -73.76 58.75
C LEU A 52 -5.82 -75.01 59.46
N GLN A 53 -4.81 -75.63 58.85
CA GLN A 53 -4.11 -76.79 59.41
C GLN A 53 -2.63 -76.47 59.67
N LEU A 54 -2.12 -76.92 60.82
CA LEU A 54 -0.71 -76.95 61.16
C LEU A 54 -0.14 -78.34 60.90
N GLU A 55 0.95 -78.41 60.13
CA GLU A 55 1.74 -79.60 59.91
C GLU A 55 2.76 -79.75 61.05
N VAL A 56 2.49 -80.67 61.99
CA VAL A 56 3.31 -80.90 63.19
C VAL A 56 4.20 -82.13 63.02
N THR A 57 5.51 -81.92 62.97
CA THR A 57 6.52 -82.98 62.81
C THR A 57 7.13 -83.37 64.15
N TYR A 58 7.17 -84.66 64.46
CA TYR A 58 7.69 -85.22 65.70
C TYR A 58 9.09 -85.83 65.54
N SER A 59 9.80 -86.05 66.66
CA SER A 59 11.17 -86.57 66.69
C SER A 59 11.31 -88.04 66.26
N ASP A 60 10.20 -88.75 66.08
CA ASP A 60 10.15 -90.08 65.47
C ASP A 60 9.90 -90.05 63.94
N GLY A 61 9.83 -88.86 63.34
CA GLY A 61 9.61 -88.64 61.91
C GLY A 61 8.14 -88.68 61.47
N LYS A 62 7.17 -88.80 62.39
CA LYS A 62 5.74 -88.69 62.04
C LYS A 62 5.33 -87.24 61.88
N VAL A 63 4.38 -87.03 60.96
CA VAL A 63 3.70 -85.76 60.71
C VAL A 63 2.22 -85.94 61.08
N PHE A 64 1.64 -84.93 61.73
CA PHE A 64 0.21 -84.86 62.05
C PHE A 64 -0.33 -83.48 61.69
N ASP A 65 -1.49 -83.47 61.02
CA ASP A 65 -2.25 -82.24 60.79
C ASP A 65 -3.04 -81.89 62.05
N VAL A 66 -2.95 -80.63 62.48
CA VAL A 66 -3.67 -80.08 63.63
C VAL A 66 -4.44 -78.84 63.19
N SER A 67 -5.77 -78.90 63.28
CA SER A 67 -6.61 -77.76 62.95
C SER A 67 -6.40 -76.61 63.95
N VAL A 68 -6.27 -75.39 63.44
CA VAL A 68 -6.11 -74.17 64.24
C VAL A 68 -7.46 -73.80 64.82
N ASP A 69 -7.59 -73.70 66.14
CA ASP A 69 -8.80 -73.16 66.78
C ASP A 69 -8.65 -71.67 67.13
N GLU A 70 -9.76 -71.00 67.45
CA GLU A 70 -9.81 -69.56 67.77
C GLU A 70 -8.90 -69.15 68.94
N SER A 71 -8.55 -70.07 69.85
CA SER A 71 -7.61 -69.79 70.96
C SER A 71 -6.14 -69.92 70.57
N MET A 72 -5.84 -70.54 69.42
CA MET A 72 -4.49 -70.67 68.89
C MET A 72 -4.04 -69.45 68.08
N ILE A 73 -4.95 -68.59 67.60
CA ILE A 73 -4.62 -67.47 66.71
C ILE A 73 -4.93 -66.09 67.34
N THR A 74 -3.99 -65.15 67.24
CA THR A 74 -4.20 -63.74 67.61
C THR A 74 -3.94 -62.82 66.42
N ASP A 75 -4.45 -61.59 66.50
CA ASP A 75 -4.22 -60.52 65.52
C ASP A 75 -4.71 -60.83 64.09
N PHE A 76 -5.66 -61.78 63.96
CA PHE A 76 -6.38 -62.03 62.71
C PHE A 76 -7.47 -60.96 62.51
N ASP A 77 -7.34 -60.17 61.43
CA ASP A 77 -8.22 -59.04 61.10
C ASP A 77 -8.51 -59.02 59.60
N LEU A 78 -9.78 -59.17 59.24
CA LEU A 78 -10.29 -58.99 57.88
C LEU A 78 -11.05 -57.66 57.69
N THR A 79 -11.17 -56.83 58.72
CA THR A 79 -11.97 -55.59 58.69
C THR A 79 -11.25 -54.40 58.07
N THR A 80 -9.91 -54.45 57.94
CA THR A 80 -9.12 -53.37 57.36
C THR A 80 -8.17 -53.87 56.26
N ILE A 81 -8.11 -53.15 55.14
CA ILE A 81 -7.33 -53.50 53.94
C ILE A 81 -5.80 -53.43 54.20
N GLY A 82 -5.04 -54.25 53.47
CA GLY A 82 -3.58 -54.26 53.42
C GLY A 82 -2.96 -55.58 53.91
N THR A 83 -1.62 -55.62 53.95
CA THR A 83 -0.87 -56.77 54.44
C THR A 83 -1.09 -56.97 55.94
N LYS A 84 -1.51 -58.17 56.33
CA LYS A 84 -1.74 -58.57 57.72
C LYS A 84 -0.81 -59.69 58.14
N ASN A 85 -0.59 -59.78 59.44
CA ASN A 85 0.18 -60.83 60.09
C ASN A 85 -0.59 -61.28 61.32
N ALA A 86 -1.20 -62.47 61.28
CA ALA A 86 -1.74 -63.12 62.47
C ALA A 86 -0.66 -63.99 63.12
N ILE A 87 -0.74 -64.15 64.44
CA ILE A 87 0.20 -64.96 65.22
C ILE A 87 -0.50 -66.25 65.62
N ILE A 88 0.04 -67.40 65.20
CA ILE A 88 -0.49 -68.72 65.59
C ILE A 88 0.46 -69.31 66.64
N ASN A 89 -0.07 -69.61 67.83
CA ASN A 89 0.64 -70.16 68.97
C ASN A 89 0.24 -71.63 69.15
N TYR A 90 1.21 -72.54 69.08
CA TYR A 90 0.99 -73.96 69.32
C TYR A 90 2.10 -74.53 70.22
N LYS A 91 1.75 -74.76 71.50
CA LYS A 91 2.69 -75.13 72.56
C LYS A 91 3.83 -74.10 72.64
N ASP A 92 5.08 -74.53 72.48
CA ASP A 92 6.27 -73.66 72.52
C ASP A 92 6.62 -73.03 71.16
N PHE A 93 5.81 -73.26 70.11
CA PHE A 93 6.02 -72.73 68.76
C PHE A 93 5.12 -71.54 68.47
N VAL A 94 5.69 -70.52 67.82
CA VAL A 94 5.01 -69.31 67.36
C VAL A 94 5.22 -69.17 65.86
N LEU A 95 4.14 -69.08 65.09
CA LEU A 95 4.13 -68.93 63.64
C LEU A 95 3.53 -67.57 63.26
N THR A 96 3.99 -66.99 62.15
CA THR A 96 3.37 -65.82 61.54
C THR A 96 2.63 -66.23 60.26
N TYR A 97 1.32 -65.99 60.24
CA TYR A 97 0.48 -66.19 59.06
C TYR A 97 0.26 -64.82 58.39
N THR A 98 0.97 -64.60 57.28
CA THR A 98 0.87 -63.39 56.46
C THR A 98 -0.15 -63.56 55.33
N TYR A 99 -1.10 -62.63 55.23
CA TYR A 99 -2.15 -62.61 54.20
C TYR A 99 -2.45 -61.16 53.77
N GLN A 100 -3.10 -60.99 52.62
CA GLN A 100 -3.60 -59.71 52.13
C GLN A 100 -5.11 -59.59 52.38
N VAL A 101 -5.57 -58.42 52.83
CA VAL A 101 -6.98 -58.05 52.83
C VAL A 101 -7.19 -56.98 51.77
N VAL A 102 -8.13 -57.17 50.85
CA VAL A 102 -8.32 -56.34 49.65
C VAL A 102 -9.78 -55.96 49.46
N GLU A 103 -10.04 -54.95 48.61
CA GLU A 103 -11.40 -54.52 48.29
C GLU A 103 -12.14 -55.58 47.44
N SER A 104 -11.45 -56.22 46.49
CA SER A 104 -11.93 -57.43 45.84
C SER A 104 -10.79 -58.37 45.46
N LYS A 105 -11.06 -59.68 45.54
CA LYS A 105 -10.18 -60.76 45.09
C LYS A 105 -10.06 -60.83 43.57
N TYR A 106 -11.07 -60.37 42.83
CA TYR A 106 -11.16 -60.55 41.39
C TYR A 106 -11.16 -59.21 40.67
N LEU A 107 -10.07 -58.93 39.97
CA LEU A 107 -9.83 -57.68 39.28
C LEU A 107 -10.07 -57.84 37.79
N ILE A 108 -10.68 -56.84 37.16
CA ILE A 108 -10.93 -56.82 35.71
C ILE A 108 -9.79 -56.10 34.98
N VAL A 109 -9.23 -56.78 33.98
CA VAL A 109 -8.27 -56.21 33.03
C VAL A 109 -8.96 -56.11 31.67
N LYS A 110 -9.19 -54.86 31.23
CA LYS A 110 -9.79 -54.55 29.94
C LYS A 110 -8.74 -54.33 28.88
N PHE A 111 -9.04 -54.76 27.65
CA PHE A 111 -8.15 -54.67 26.49
C PHE A 111 -8.82 -53.85 25.37
N ASN A 112 -8.54 -52.55 25.34
CA ASN A 112 -9.10 -51.63 24.35
C ASN A 112 -8.22 -51.55 23.11
N THR A 113 -8.83 -51.77 21.95
CA THR A 113 -8.26 -51.51 20.62
C THR A 113 -9.07 -50.42 19.92
N ASP A 114 -8.59 -49.94 18.77
CA ASP A 114 -9.40 -49.12 17.87
C ASP A 114 -10.72 -49.84 17.51
N GLU A 115 -11.81 -49.09 17.31
CA GLU A 115 -13.17 -49.65 17.06
C GLU A 115 -13.26 -50.55 15.83
N GLU A 116 -12.35 -50.36 14.86
CA GLU A 116 -12.27 -51.14 13.62
C GLU A 116 -11.65 -52.55 13.82
N LEU A 117 -11.03 -52.80 14.98
CA LEU A 117 -10.34 -54.05 15.29
C LEU A 117 -11.24 -55.04 16.06
N PRO A 118 -11.01 -56.36 15.94
CA PRO A 118 -11.77 -57.35 16.71
C PRO A 118 -11.62 -57.12 18.21
N LYS A 119 -12.76 -56.97 18.92
CA LYS A 119 -12.78 -56.82 20.37
C LYS A 119 -12.05 -57.99 21.04
N ILE A 120 -11.16 -57.67 21.98
CA ILE A 120 -10.54 -58.62 22.88
C ILE A 120 -11.38 -58.70 24.16
N GLU A 121 -11.62 -59.91 24.66
CA GLU A 121 -12.42 -60.09 25.87
C GLU A 121 -11.65 -59.68 27.14
N ASP A 122 -12.38 -59.06 28.07
CA ASP A 122 -11.87 -58.67 29.37
C ASP A 122 -11.46 -59.91 30.17
N GLN A 123 -10.34 -59.83 30.89
CA GLN A 123 -9.86 -60.92 31.76
C GLN A 123 -10.17 -60.62 33.22
N LEU A 124 -10.59 -61.66 33.95
CA LEU A 124 -10.74 -61.64 35.40
C LEU A 124 -9.51 -62.31 36.03
N VAL A 125 -8.78 -61.57 36.87
CA VAL A 125 -7.49 -61.99 37.45
C VAL A 125 -7.57 -61.90 38.96
N CYS A 126 -6.98 -62.86 39.67
CA CYS A 126 -6.90 -62.80 41.14
C CYS A 126 -5.96 -61.67 41.58
N TYR A 127 -6.29 -60.99 42.67
CA TYR A 127 -5.42 -59.96 43.24
C TYR A 127 -4.02 -60.52 43.52
N GLY A 128 -2.99 -59.85 43.00
CA GLY A 128 -1.60 -60.25 43.15
C GLY A 128 -1.10 -61.24 42.10
N ASP A 129 -1.95 -61.80 41.25
CA ASP A 129 -1.53 -62.63 40.11
C ASP A 129 -1.21 -61.77 38.87
N VAL A 130 -0.61 -62.37 37.85
CA VAL A 130 -0.31 -61.72 36.56
C VAL A 130 -1.44 -61.95 35.54
N VAL A 131 -1.71 -60.96 34.69
CA VAL A 131 -2.67 -61.10 33.59
C VAL A 131 -2.05 -61.82 32.39
N THR A 132 -2.82 -62.69 31.71
CA THR A 132 -2.32 -63.37 30.51
C THR A 132 -2.31 -62.39 29.33
N LYS A 133 -1.14 -62.20 28.71
CA LYS A 133 -1.03 -61.35 27.51
C LYS A 133 -1.93 -61.90 26.38
N PRO A 134 -2.86 -61.10 25.80
CA PRO A 134 -3.64 -61.52 24.64
C PRO A 134 -2.75 -61.57 23.39
N ASN A 135 -3.27 -62.17 22.31
CA ASN A 135 -2.60 -62.10 21.01
C ASN A 135 -2.44 -60.64 20.57
N ASP A 136 -1.28 -60.31 20.00
CA ASP A 136 -0.99 -58.95 19.54
C ASP A 136 -1.98 -58.55 18.42
N PRO A 137 -2.76 -57.46 18.60
CA PRO A 137 -3.74 -57.03 17.62
C PRO A 137 -3.04 -56.55 16.35
N LYS A 138 -3.66 -56.82 15.19
CA LYS A 138 -3.09 -56.50 13.87
C LYS A 138 -3.93 -55.41 13.19
N LYS A 139 -3.31 -54.26 12.93
CA LYS A 139 -3.89 -53.16 12.16
C LYS A 139 -3.12 -53.00 10.85
N GLU A 140 -3.81 -53.03 9.72
CA GLU A 140 -3.18 -52.98 8.40
C GLU A 140 -2.46 -51.64 8.19
N GLY A 141 -1.20 -51.69 7.74
CA GLY A 141 -0.35 -50.51 7.59
C GLY A 141 0.27 -49.98 8.90
N PHE A 142 0.12 -50.66 10.04
CA PHE A 142 0.70 -50.25 11.32
C PHE A 142 1.52 -51.37 11.99
N THR A 143 2.53 -50.97 12.76
CA THR A 143 3.25 -51.79 13.74
C THR A 143 2.60 -51.62 15.12
N PHE A 144 2.22 -52.72 15.75
CA PHE A 144 1.81 -52.73 17.16
C PHE A 144 3.01 -52.42 18.07
N LEU A 145 2.87 -51.44 18.95
CA LEU A 145 3.93 -51.00 19.87
C LEU A 145 3.86 -51.71 21.23
N GLY A 146 2.65 -52.10 21.65
CA GLY A 146 2.41 -52.69 22.96
C GLY A 146 1.05 -52.31 23.53
N TRP A 147 0.75 -52.91 24.67
CA TRP A 147 -0.35 -52.52 25.54
C TRP A 147 0.15 -51.46 26.50
N PHE A 148 -0.61 -50.38 26.67
CA PHE A 148 -0.26 -49.26 27.53
C PHE A 148 -1.29 -49.11 28.64
N LEU A 149 -0.81 -48.90 29.87
CA LEU A 149 -1.62 -48.36 30.95
C LEU A 149 -1.34 -46.85 30.95
N ASP A 150 -2.37 -46.07 30.67
CA ASP A 150 -2.25 -44.65 30.34
C ASP A 150 -1.23 -44.41 29.21
N ASP A 151 -0.08 -43.82 29.52
CA ASP A 151 1.01 -43.56 28.56
C ASP A 151 2.26 -44.44 28.76
N ILE A 152 2.24 -45.39 29.69
CA ILE A 152 3.37 -46.29 30.00
C ILE A 152 3.09 -47.68 29.43
N ILE A 153 4.09 -48.28 28.76
CA ILE A 153 3.97 -49.66 28.26
C ILE A 153 3.84 -50.64 29.44
N TYR A 154 2.82 -51.48 29.40
CA TYR A 154 2.49 -52.40 30.49
C TYR A 154 3.33 -53.67 30.40
N ASP A 155 4.03 -53.99 31.50
CA ASP A 155 4.75 -55.26 31.66
C ASP A 155 3.82 -56.34 32.20
N PHE A 156 3.55 -57.37 31.39
CA PHE A 156 2.70 -58.50 31.73
C PHE A 156 3.29 -59.42 32.82
N ASN A 157 4.52 -59.18 33.29
CA ASN A 157 5.07 -59.81 34.48
C ASN A 157 4.71 -59.05 35.78
N SER A 158 4.06 -57.89 35.68
CA SER A 158 3.62 -57.10 36.84
C SER A 158 2.33 -57.66 37.45
N ASN A 159 2.32 -57.83 38.77
CA ASN A 159 1.15 -58.28 39.52
C ASN A 159 -0.02 -57.28 39.37
N VAL A 160 -1.23 -57.79 39.15
CA VAL A 160 -2.47 -57.02 39.06
C VAL A 160 -3.01 -56.79 40.47
N THR A 161 -2.99 -55.54 40.93
CA THR A 161 -3.47 -55.14 42.27
C THR A 161 -4.68 -54.19 42.24
N THR A 162 -5.02 -53.67 41.06
CA THR A 162 -6.22 -52.89 40.78
C THR A 162 -6.83 -53.31 39.44
N ASN A 163 -8.04 -52.83 39.14
CA ASN A 163 -8.62 -52.96 37.80
C ASN A 163 -7.76 -52.19 36.79
N LEU A 164 -7.46 -52.81 35.64
CA LEU A 164 -6.59 -52.24 34.61
C LEU A 164 -7.37 -51.96 33.33
N ASN A 165 -7.02 -50.88 32.66
CA ASN A 165 -7.60 -50.48 31.38
C ASN A 165 -6.48 -50.32 30.35
N LEU A 166 -6.10 -51.41 29.71
CA LEU A 166 -4.96 -51.47 28.80
C LEU A 166 -5.38 -51.06 27.39
N VAL A 167 -4.63 -50.15 26.76
CA VAL A 167 -4.90 -49.62 25.42
C VAL A 167 -3.81 -50.07 24.46
N ALA A 168 -4.20 -50.64 23.32
CA ALA A 168 -3.28 -51.00 22.25
C ALA A 168 -2.78 -49.74 21.53
N LYS A 169 -1.46 -49.48 21.55
CA LYS A 169 -0.87 -48.39 20.75
C LYS A 169 -0.19 -48.92 19.49
N PHE A 170 -0.30 -48.16 18.42
CA PHE A 170 0.20 -48.49 17.08
C PHE A 170 1.01 -47.33 16.50
N ARG A 171 2.00 -47.64 15.66
CA ARG A 171 2.73 -46.68 14.82
C ARG A 171 2.57 -47.06 13.37
N LYS A 172 2.21 -46.11 12.49
CA LYS A 172 2.10 -46.37 11.05
C LYS A 172 3.45 -46.82 10.49
N ILE A 173 3.45 -47.84 9.63
CA ILE A 173 4.68 -48.35 9.00
C ILE A 173 5.24 -47.26 8.08
N LEU A 174 6.54 -47.01 8.18
CA LEU A 174 7.20 -45.87 7.55
C LEU A 174 6.89 -45.71 6.06
N ASN A 175 7.02 -46.78 5.26
CA ASN A 175 6.77 -46.72 3.81
C ASN A 175 5.31 -46.43 3.45
N VAL A 176 4.36 -46.91 4.25
CA VAL A 176 2.93 -46.57 4.12
C VAL A 176 2.72 -45.09 4.44
N TYR A 177 3.39 -44.58 5.48
CA TYR A 177 3.27 -43.18 5.86
C TYR A 177 3.91 -42.22 4.86
N GLN A 178 5.10 -42.53 4.36
CA GLN A 178 5.77 -41.80 3.28
C GLN A 178 4.88 -41.70 2.04
N THR A 179 4.24 -42.82 1.65
CA THR A 179 3.33 -42.85 0.50
C THR A 179 2.12 -41.93 0.72
N GLU A 180 1.49 -41.99 1.89
CA GLU A 180 0.37 -41.11 2.25
C GLU A 180 0.76 -39.63 2.25
N VAL A 181 1.94 -39.29 2.77
CA VAL A 181 2.41 -37.90 2.84
C VAL A 181 2.79 -37.36 1.45
N VAL A 182 3.36 -38.19 0.58
CA VAL A 182 3.54 -37.83 -0.85
C VAL A 182 2.19 -37.51 -1.50
N CYS A 183 1.16 -38.33 -1.28
CA CYS A 183 -0.19 -38.03 -1.78
C CYS A 183 -0.76 -36.70 -1.22
N LYS A 184 -0.54 -36.39 0.06
CA LYS A 184 -0.94 -35.09 0.65
C LYS A 184 -0.23 -33.90 0.00
N LEU A 185 1.04 -34.06 -0.38
CA LEU A 185 1.78 -33.02 -1.12
C LEU A 185 1.23 -32.82 -2.54
N ASP A 186 0.83 -33.91 -3.22
CA ASP A 186 0.11 -33.82 -4.50
C ASP A 186 -1.28 -33.15 -4.34
N GLU A 187 -2.06 -33.53 -3.32
CA GLU A 187 -3.36 -32.92 -3.03
C GLU A 187 -3.23 -31.42 -2.71
N PHE A 188 -2.18 -31.01 -2.00
CA PHE A 188 -1.89 -29.62 -1.71
C PHE A 188 -1.66 -28.80 -3.00
N VAL A 189 -0.81 -29.27 -3.92
CA VAL A 189 -0.60 -28.58 -5.22
C VAL A 189 -1.89 -28.49 -6.02
N ASN A 190 -2.70 -29.55 -6.05
CA ASN A 190 -3.98 -29.57 -6.77
C ASN A 190 -5.02 -28.59 -6.20
N GLN A 191 -4.85 -28.09 -4.97
CA GLN A 191 -5.71 -27.07 -4.36
C GLN A 191 -5.26 -25.62 -4.67
N ILE A 192 -4.06 -25.43 -5.23
CA ILE A 192 -3.54 -24.10 -5.57
C ILE A 192 -4.05 -23.67 -6.94
N ASP A 193 -4.70 -22.49 -7.00
CA ASP A 193 -4.99 -21.85 -8.28
C ASP A 193 -3.71 -21.22 -8.85
N ALA A 194 -3.04 -21.94 -9.74
CA ALA A 194 -1.83 -21.50 -10.44
C ALA A 194 -1.95 -20.11 -11.09
N ARG A 195 -3.17 -19.67 -11.47
CA ARG A 195 -3.41 -18.37 -12.10
C ARG A 195 -3.19 -17.19 -11.15
N LEU A 196 -3.15 -17.42 -9.84
CA LEU A 196 -2.85 -16.40 -8.82
C LEU A 196 -1.36 -16.09 -8.67
N TYR A 197 -0.48 -16.88 -9.32
CA TYR A 197 0.97 -16.77 -9.19
C TYR A 197 1.61 -16.33 -10.52
N PRO A 198 2.77 -15.62 -10.47
CA PRO A 198 3.66 -15.53 -11.63
C PRO A 198 4.14 -16.93 -12.05
N GLU A 199 4.52 -17.09 -13.31
CA GLU A 199 4.99 -18.37 -13.88
C GLU A 199 6.17 -18.95 -13.08
N ASP A 200 7.21 -18.14 -12.85
CA ASP A 200 8.38 -18.53 -12.05
C ASP A 200 8.02 -18.88 -10.60
N GLY A 201 7.06 -18.17 -10.00
CA GLY A 201 6.61 -18.42 -8.62
C GLY A 201 5.81 -19.72 -8.49
N PHE A 202 4.94 -20.03 -9.46
CA PHE A 202 4.27 -21.34 -9.45
C PHE A 202 5.25 -22.48 -9.72
N LEU A 203 6.26 -22.27 -10.58
CA LEU A 203 7.34 -23.23 -10.81
C LEU A 203 8.21 -23.46 -9.56
N GLU A 204 8.46 -22.43 -8.76
CA GLU A 204 9.12 -22.53 -7.45
C GLU A 204 8.32 -23.44 -6.50
N ILE A 205 6.99 -23.26 -6.40
CA ILE A 205 6.12 -24.14 -5.59
C ILE A 205 6.21 -25.60 -6.07
N LEU A 206 6.13 -25.85 -7.38
CA LEU A 206 6.25 -27.21 -7.93
C LEU A 206 7.62 -27.83 -7.60
N THR A 207 8.69 -27.03 -7.62
CA THR A 207 10.05 -27.47 -7.29
C THR A 207 10.18 -27.82 -5.81
N ILE A 208 9.73 -26.94 -4.91
CA ILE A 208 9.70 -27.16 -3.45
C ILE A 208 8.95 -28.45 -3.11
N ILE A 209 7.80 -28.69 -3.75
CA ILE A 209 6.98 -29.88 -3.51
C ILE A 209 7.67 -31.15 -4.02
N GLU A 210 8.27 -31.13 -5.21
CA GLU A 210 8.96 -32.30 -5.76
C GLU A 210 10.23 -32.64 -4.97
N GLU A 211 11.01 -31.64 -4.55
CA GLU A 211 12.13 -31.84 -3.61
C GLU A 211 11.65 -32.40 -2.27
N GLY A 212 10.53 -31.87 -1.76
CA GLY A 212 9.86 -32.35 -0.55
C GLY A 212 9.45 -33.82 -0.60
N LYS A 213 8.79 -34.26 -1.68
CA LYS A 213 8.47 -35.69 -1.90
C LYS A 213 9.72 -36.56 -1.91
N ASN A 214 10.77 -36.11 -2.59
CA ASN A 214 12.06 -36.80 -2.65
C ASN A 214 12.73 -36.88 -1.27
N ALA A 215 12.56 -35.87 -0.40
CA ALA A 215 13.02 -35.90 0.98
C ALA A 215 12.18 -36.84 1.86
N VAL A 216 10.84 -36.81 1.75
CA VAL A 216 9.93 -37.74 2.44
C VAL A 216 10.29 -39.20 2.14
N SER A 217 10.59 -39.54 0.88
CA SER A 217 10.99 -40.91 0.50
C SER A 217 12.31 -41.39 1.11
N LYS A 218 13.16 -40.47 1.60
CA LYS A 218 14.48 -40.75 2.20
C LYS A 218 14.46 -40.71 3.73
N ALA A 219 13.40 -40.18 4.34
CA ALA A 219 13.22 -40.18 5.78
C ALA A 219 13.26 -41.62 6.35
N THR A 220 13.82 -41.75 7.55
CA THR A 220 14.06 -43.02 8.25
C THR A 220 13.14 -43.21 9.46
N THR A 221 12.44 -42.16 9.88
CA THR A 221 11.42 -42.19 10.94
C THR A 221 10.16 -41.42 10.53
N ASN A 222 9.04 -41.66 11.22
CA ASN A 222 7.80 -40.91 10.95
C ASN A 222 7.92 -39.43 11.38
N GLU A 223 8.73 -39.15 12.41
CA GLU A 223 9.01 -37.79 12.90
C GLU A 223 9.76 -36.97 11.83
N GLU A 224 10.77 -37.56 11.19
CA GLU A 224 11.44 -36.95 10.03
C GLU A 224 10.50 -36.73 8.84
N VAL A 225 9.48 -37.57 8.64
CA VAL A 225 8.44 -37.37 7.60
C VAL A 225 7.56 -36.16 7.95
N ASP A 226 7.17 -36.02 9.22
CA ASP A 226 6.35 -34.90 9.71
C ASP A 226 7.11 -33.57 9.60
N ASP A 227 8.37 -33.53 10.02
CA ASP A 227 9.24 -32.35 9.91
C ASP A 227 9.41 -31.89 8.46
N VAL A 228 9.74 -32.81 7.55
CA VAL A 228 9.88 -32.51 6.11
C VAL A 228 8.56 -32.00 5.54
N TYR A 229 7.43 -32.65 5.85
CA TYR A 229 6.12 -32.20 5.37
C TYR A 229 5.79 -30.77 5.84
N ASN A 230 5.97 -30.48 7.12
CA ASN A 230 5.72 -29.16 7.68
C ASN A 230 6.60 -28.09 7.03
N GLN A 231 7.91 -28.35 6.92
CA GLN A 231 8.87 -27.44 6.28
C GLN A 231 8.50 -27.15 4.81
N VAL A 232 8.16 -28.18 4.04
CA VAL A 232 7.80 -28.07 2.61
C VAL A 232 6.51 -27.25 2.44
N ILE A 233 5.51 -27.48 3.29
CA ILE A 233 4.25 -26.73 3.27
C ILE A 233 4.45 -25.27 3.68
N GLU A 234 5.31 -24.97 4.64
CA GLU A 234 5.66 -23.59 5.02
C GLU A 234 6.39 -22.86 3.88
N GLN A 235 7.38 -23.51 3.26
CA GLN A 235 8.11 -22.95 2.11
C GLN A 235 7.19 -22.66 0.94
N ALA A 236 6.35 -23.63 0.53
CA ALA A 236 5.42 -23.45 -0.58
C ALA A 236 4.37 -22.37 -0.32
N LYS A 237 3.94 -22.16 0.94
CA LYS A 237 3.04 -21.06 1.33
C LYS A 237 3.73 -19.70 1.40
N ALA A 238 5.06 -19.66 1.54
CA ALA A 238 5.83 -18.41 1.58
C ALA A 238 6.10 -17.83 0.18
N VAL A 239 5.96 -18.62 -0.88
CA VAL A 239 6.09 -18.14 -2.27
C VAL A 239 5.02 -17.10 -2.58
N LYS A 240 5.45 -15.96 -3.12
CA LYS A 240 4.59 -14.78 -3.29
C LYS A 240 3.65 -14.93 -4.50
N ASN A 241 2.36 -14.75 -4.25
CA ASN A 241 1.35 -14.63 -5.30
C ASN A 241 1.22 -13.16 -5.78
N PHE A 242 0.40 -12.89 -6.81
CA PHE A 242 0.21 -11.53 -7.33
C PHE A 242 -0.29 -10.52 -6.28
N CYS A 243 -1.07 -10.97 -5.27
CA CYS A 243 -1.56 -10.10 -4.20
C CYS A 243 -0.42 -9.71 -3.25
N ASN A 244 0.48 -10.64 -2.91
CA ASN A 244 1.67 -10.34 -2.13
C ASN A 244 2.61 -9.37 -2.88
N LEU A 245 2.90 -9.65 -4.15
CA LEU A 245 3.77 -8.81 -4.98
C LEU A 245 3.22 -7.40 -5.19
N PHE A 246 1.89 -7.27 -5.35
CA PHE A 246 1.24 -5.97 -5.43
C PHE A 246 1.34 -5.20 -4.11
N LEU A 247 1.16 -5.88 -2.97
CA LEU A 247 1.30 -5.26 -1.66
C LEU A 247 2.74 -4.82 -1.35
N ASP A 248 3.75 -5.58 -1.79
CA ASP A 248 5.16 -5.18 -1.70
C ASP A 248 5.43 -3.90 -2.51
N ILE A 249 4.91 -3.82 -3.75
CA ILE A 249 4.99 -2.61 -4.58
C ILE A 249 4.28 -1.44 -3.90
N PHE A 250 3.04 -1.63 -3.42
CA PHE A 250 2.31 -0.59 -2.73
C PHE A 250 3.05 -0.07 -1.49
N ALA A 251 3.78 -0.94 -0.78
CA ALA A 251 4.55 -0.57 0.40
C ALA A 251 5.77 0.34 0.11
N THR A 252 6.20 0.48 -1.15
CA THR A 252 7.25 1.45 -1.53
C THR A 252 6.74 2.88 -1.73
N TYR A 253 5.43 3.11 -1.63
CA TYR A 253 4.83 4.44 -1.75
C TYR A 253 4.59 5.07 -0.38
N HIS A 254 4.88 6.36 -0.23
CA HIS A 254 4.71 7.09 1.03
C HIS A 254 3.70 8.22 0.89
N MET A 255 2.79 8.34 1.86
CA MET A 255 1.70 9.32 1.86
C MET A 255 2.21 10.78 1.74
N ASP A 256 3.38 11.07 2.32
CA ASP A 256 3.96 12.41 2.34
C ASP A 256 4.36 12.91 0.94
N ASP A 257 4.57 12.02 -0.02
CA ASP A 257 4.93 12.34 -1.42
C ASP A 257 3.71 12.78 -2.26
N TYR A 258 2.48 12.54 -1.77
CA TYR A 258 1.23 12.76 -2.50
C TYR A 258 0.34 13.79 -1.80
N TYR A 259 -0.55 14.46 -2.54
CA TYR A 259 -1.67 15.17 -1.94
C TYR A 259 -2.74 14.18 -1.45
N SER A 260 -3.61 14.60 -0.54
CA SER A 260 -4.60 13.71 0.09
C SER A 260 -5.56 13.07 -0.92
N GLU A 261 -6.04 13.84 -1.91
CA GLU A 261 -6.95 13.37 -2.97
C GLU A 261 -6.28 12.28 -3.83
N GLU A 262 -4.99 12.42 -4.13
CA GLU A 262 -4.16 11.46 -4.87
C GLU A 262 -3.88 10.20 -4.06
N TRP A 263 -3.58 10.34 -2.76
CA TRP A 263 -3.37 9.20 -1.87
C TRP A 263 -4.64 8.37 -1.66
N GLU A 264 -5.82 9.00 -1.59
CA GLU A 264 -7.09 8.28 -1.53
C GLU A 264 -7.34 7.44 -2.80
N LYS A 265 -6.95 7.94 -3.99
CA LYS A 265 -7.00 7.16 -5.24
C LYS A 265 -6.08 5.94 -5.18
N MET A 266 -4.85 6.10 -4.67
CA MET A 266 -3.90 5.00 -4.46
C MET A 266 -4.47 3.92 -3.52
N ILE A 267 -5.08 4.33 -2.41
CA ILE A 267 -5.72 3.41 -1.46
C ILE A 267 -6.94 2.70 -2.08
N ALA A 268 -7.72 3.39 -2.93
CA ALA A 268 -8.82 2.78 -3.67
C ALA A 268 -8.33 1.70 -4.66
N ILE A 269 -7.29 1.99 -5.45
CA ILE A 269 -6.64 1.02 -6.35
C ILE A 269 -6.17 -0.20 -5.54
N LYS A 270 -5.50 0.04 -4.39
CA LYS A 270 -5.01 -1.03 -3.52
C LYS A 270 -6.13 -1.95 -3.04
N ASN A 271 -7.18 -1.39 -2.45
CA ASN A 271 -8.25 -2.17 -1.84
C ASN A 271 -9.00 -2.99 -2.89
N LEU A 272 -9.33 -2.38 -4.04
CA LEU A 272 -9.98 -3.06 -5.15
C LEU A 272 -9.12 -4.22 -5.71
N THR A 273 -7.81 -4.00 -5.85
CA THR A 273 -6.87 -5.01 -6.36
C THR A 273 -6.76 -6.20 -5.42
N VAL A 274 -6.59 -5.94 -4.11
CA VAL A 274 -6.52 -6.99 -3.07
C VAL A 274 -7.82 -7.78 -2.99
N GLU A 275 -8.98 -7.12 -3.02
CA GLU A 275 -10.28 -7.79 -3.04
C GLU A 275 -10.46 -8.66 -4.30
N THR A 276 -10.14 -8.12 -5.47
CA THR A 276 -10.26 -8.84 -6.75
C THR A 276 -9.37 -10.08 -6.81
N LEU A 277 -8.13 -9.99 -6.33
CA LEU A 277 -7.19 -11.12 -6.32
C LEU A 277 -7.57 -12.18 -5.27
N ASN A 278 -7.97 -11.76 -4.06
CA ASN A 278 -8.33 -12.70 -2.98
C ASN A 278 -9.68 -13.40 -3.20
N THR A 279 -10.58 -12.82 -4.00
CA THR A 279 -11.92 -13.39 -4.28
C THR A 279 -12.05 -14.05 -5.65
N TYR A 280 -10.96 -14.13 -6.42
CA TYR A 280 -10.92 -14.71 -7.76
C TYR A 280 -11.37 -16.18 -7.78
N LYS A 281 -12.22 -16.55 -8.76
CA LYS A 281 -12.76 -17.92 -8.94
C LYS A 281 -12.63 -18.43 -10.38
N GLY A 282 -11.76 -17.81 -11.19
CA GLY A 282 -11.68 -18.07 -12.63
C GLY A 282 -12.44 -17.04 -13.47
N GLY A 283 -12.06 -16.90 -14.74
CA GLY A 283 -12.63 -15.94 -15.68
C GLY A 283 -11.73 -14.73 -15.94
N ALA A 284 -12.30 -13.70 -16.57
CA ALA A 284 -11.65 -12.42 -16.85
C ALA A 284 -12.14 -11.33 -15.88
N PRO A 285 -11.29 -10.35 -15.50
CA PRO A 285 -9.86 -10.25 -15.82
C PRO A 285 -9.04 -11.37 -15.15
N LEU A 286 -7.95 -11.80 -15.80
CA LEU A 286 -7.01 -12.75 -15.21
C LEU A 286 -6.19 -12.06 -14.10
N PRO A 287 -5.76 -12.76 -13.03
CA PRO A 287 -5.04 -12.15 -11.91
C PRO A 287 -3.76 -11.41 -12.35
N VAL A 288 -3.03 -11.95 -13.32
CA VAL A 288 -1.87 -11.29 -13.95
C VAL A 288 -2.22 -9.95 -14.60
N ALA A 289 -3.38 -9.84 -15.26
CA ALA A 289 -3.82 -8.60 -15.89
C ALA A 289 -4.32 -7.60 -14.83
N THR A 290 -5.04 -8.08 -13.80
CA THR A 290 -5.43 -7.25 -12.64
C THR A 290 -4.19 -6.66 -11.95
N TYR A 291 -3.15 -7.47 -11.74
CA TYR A 291 -1.87 -7.05 -11.17
C TYR A 291 -1.20 -5.95 -12.02
N PHE A 292 -0.97 -6.19 -13.32
CA PHE A 292 -0.27 -5.22 -14.16
C PHE A 292 -1.06 -3.94 -14.36
N ASN A 293 -2.38 -4.01 -14.55
CA ASN A 293 -3.22 -2.82 -14.66
C ASN A 293 -3.20 -1.99 -13.37
N ALA A 294 -3.27 -2.65 -12.21
CA ALA A 294 -3.20 -1.95 -10.93
C ALA A 294 -1.84 -1.25 -10.73
N VAL A 295 -0.73 -1.90 -11.07
CA VAL A 295 0.61 -1.29 -11.02
C VAL A 295 0.70 -0.10 -11.98
N ASP A 296 0.24 -0.25 -13.22
CA ASP A 296 0.19 0.84 -14.21
C ASP A 296 -0.66 2.03 -13.70
N ASP A 297 -1.82 1.77 -13.12
CA ASP A 297 -2.68 2.81 -12.51
C ASP A 297 -2.04 3.50 -11.30
N LEU A 298 -1.27 2.80 -10.46
CA LEU A 298 -0.47 3.44 -9.40
C LEU A 298 0.59 4.39 -10.00
N THR A 299 1.25 4.04 -11.11
CA THR A 299 2.27 4.91 -11.74
C THR A 299 1.71 6.18 -12.40
N LYS A 300 0.40 6.23 -12.67
CA LYS A 300 -0.28 7.41 -13.23
C LYS A 300 -0.67 8.44 -12.17
N VAL A 301 -0.64 8.08 -10.88
CA VAL A 301 -0.92 9.02 -9.79
C VAL A 301 0.29 9.92 -9.60
N VAL A 302 0.08 11.22 -9.79
CA VAL A 302 1.14 12.24 -9.83
C VAL A 302 1.58 12.58 -8.40
N THR A 303 2.90 12.57 -8.14
CA THR A 303 3.47 13.03 -6.86
C THR A 303 3.42 14.56 -6.74
N LYS A 304 3.60 15.11 -5.53
CA LYS A 304 3.77 16.56 -5.32
C LYS A 304 4.92 17.13 -6.16
N GLU A 305 6.04 16.42 -6.22
CA GLU A 305 7.23 16.83 -7.00
C GLU A 305 6.92 16.89 -8.50
N GLN A 306 6.30 15.85 -9.05
CA GLN A 306 5.87 15.82 -10.46
C GLN A 306 4.80 16.88 -10.75
N ASP A 307 3.87 17.15 -9.81
CA ASP A 307 2.87 18.20 -9.99
C ASP A 307 3.51 19.59 -10.04
N HIS A 308 4.51 19.87 -9.19
CA HIS A 308 5.30 21.10 -9.21
C HIS A 308 6.08 21.27 -10.53
N GLU A 309 6.68 20.21 -11.06
CA GLU A 309 7.34 20.25 -12.38
C GLU A 309 6.35 20.56 -13.52
N LEU A 310 5.20 19.89 -13.54
CA LEU A 310 4.15 20.13 -14.52
C LEU A 310 3.52 21.53 -14.35
N ALA A 311 3.45 22.04 -13.12
CA ALA A 311 3.00 23.40 -12.83
C ALA A 311 3.94 24.43 -13.46
N ALA A 312 5.27 24.22 -13.43
CA ALA A 312 6.24 25.12 -14.05
C ALA A 312 5.99 25.29 -15.57
N TYR A 313 5.67 24.21 -16.29
CA TYR A 313 5.27 24.27 -17.71
C TYR A 313 3.91 24.98 -17.90
N LEU A 314 2.96 24.70 -17.01
CA LEU A 314 1.61 25.28 -17.07
C LEU A 314 1.62 26.80 -16.84
N LYS A 315 2.50 27.31 -15.95
CA LYS A 315 2.70 28.76 -15.73
C LYS A 315 3.00 29.51 -17.01
N THR A 316 3.98 29.05 -17.78
CA THR A 316 4.35 29.66 -19.07
C THR A 316 3.15 29.70 -20.02
N THR A 317 2.40 28.60 -20.10
CA THR A 317 1.21 28.50 -20.94
C THR A 317 0.12 29.49 -20.50
N LYS A 318 -0.19 29.55 -19.20
CA LYS A 318 -1.24 30.43 -18.67
C LYS A 318 -0.87 31.91 -18.69
N ILE A 319 0.40 32.27 -18.51
CA ILE A 319 0.87 33.65 -18.70
C ILE A 319 0.76 34.07 -20.17
N MET A 320 1.07 33.20 -21.14
CA MET A 320 0.84 33.51 -22.56
C MET A 320 -0.66 33.68 -22.90
N GLU A 321 -1.52 32.80 -22.39
CA GLU A 321 -2.98 32.92 -22.56
C GLU A 321 -3.52 34.21 -21.93
N LEU A 322 -3.03 34.59 -20.75
CA LEU A 322 -3.42 35.81 -20.03
C LEU A 322 -2.99 37.08 -20.78
N ASN A 323 -1.74 37.15 -21.24
CA ASN A 323 -1.26 38.26 -22.05
C ASN A 323 -2.05 38.37 -23.36
N LYS A 324 -2.35 37.24 -24.03
CA LYS A 324 -3.19 37.22 -25.24
C LYS A 324 -4.61 37.70 -24.96
N TYR A 325 -5.19 37.34 -23.81
CA TYR A 325 -6.50 37.83 -23.38
C TYR A 325 -6.47 39.35 -23.21
N PHE A 326 -5.47 39.86 -22.49
CA PHE A 326 -5.29 41.29 -22.25
C PHE A 326 -5.10 42.09 -23.54
N THR A 327 -4.24 41.64 -24.48
CA THR A 327 -4.04 42.31 -25.78
C THR A 327 -5.29 42.28 -26.67
N ALA A 328 -6.26 41.39 -26.41
CA ALA A 328 -7.52 41.34 -27.15
C ALA A 328 -8.61 42.28 -26.59
N ILE A 329 -8.35 42.96 -25.47
CA ILE A 329 -9.27 43.97 -24.91
C ILE A 329 -9.24 45.20 -25.82
N ASN A 330 -10.40 45.61 -26.36
CA ASN A 330 -10.50 46.93 -27.01
C ASN A 330 -10.43 48.01 -25.92
N ILE A 331 -9.31 48.73 -25.89
CA ILE A 331 -9.01 49.80 -24.93
C ILE A 331 -10.01 50.95 -24.98
N GLU A 332 -10.67 51.18 -26.11
CA GLU A 332 -11.67 52.25 -26.27
C GLU A 332 -12.90 52.06 -25.37
N TYR A 333 -13.20 50.81 -24.96
CA TYR A 333 -14.30 50.52 -24.06
C TYR A 333 -14.06 50.95 -22.60
N TYR A 334 -12.89 51.47 -22.24
CA TYR A 334 -12.47 51.68 -20.85
C TYR A 334 -11.92 53.10 -20.62
N THR A 335 -11.95 53.56 -19.37
CA THR A 335 -11.33 54.83 -18.96
C THR A 335 -9.83 54.64 -18.72
N ASP A 336 -9.05 55.72 -18.70
CA ASP A 336 -7.59 55.60 -18.51
C ASP A 336 -7.25 55.06 -17.10
N ASP A 337 -8.04 55.42 -16.07
CA ASP A 337 -7.95 54.83 -14.73
C ASP A 337 -8.32 53.33 -14.71
N ALA A 338 -9.34 52.92 -15.46
CA ALA A 338 -9.74 51.51 -15.57
C ALA A 338 -8.69 50.69 -16.32
N LEU A 339 -8.07 51.26 -17.36
CA LEU A 339 -6.94 50.66 -18.07
C LEU A 339 -5.74 50.49 -17.14
N ALA A 340 -5.36 51.54 -16.39
CA ALA A 340 -4.28 51.48 -15.40
C ALA A 340 -4.55 50.41 -14.31
N PHE A 341 -5.80 50.30 -13.84
CA PHE A 341 -6.20 49.25 -12.90
C PHE A 341 -6.08 47.84 -13.51
N MET A 342 -6.47 47.64 -14.77
CA MET A 342 -6.27 46.38 -15.47
C MET A 342 -4.77 46.04 -15.69
N TYR A 343 -3.91 47.02 -15.93
CA TYR A 343 -2.45 46.76 -15.97
C TYR A 343 -1.93 46.25 -14.62
N ASN A 344 -2.41 46.80 -13.50
CA ASN A 344 -2.04 46.31 -12.17
C ASN A 344 -2.56 44.88 -11.91
N ILE A 345 -3.81 44.58 -12.29
CA ILE A 345 -4.38 43.22 -12.24
C ILE A 345 -3.52 42.23 -13.04
N LEU A 346 -3.01 42.63 -14.21
CA LEU A 346 -2.13 41.79 -15.03
C LEU A 346 -0.79 41.52 -14.33
N GLU A 347 -0.14 42.55 -13.78
CA GLU A 347 1.17 42.42 -13.13
C GLU A 347 1.10 41.57 -11.84
N GLU A 348 0.17 41.89 -10.95
CA GLU A 348 -0.06 41.13 -9.71
C GLU A 348 -0.51 39.70 -10.01
N GLY A 349 -1.34 39.53 -11.04
CA GLY A 349 -1.79 38.23 -11.52
C GLY A 349 -0.66 37.34 -12.05
N ILE A 350 0.22 37.89 -12.90
CA ILE A 350 1.40 37.16 -13.40
C ILE A 350 2.33 36.77 -12.24
N ASN A 351 2.54 37.65 -11.26
CA ASN A 351 3.31 37.32 -10.06
C ASN A 351 2.67 36.17 -9.25
N THR A 352 1.34 36.21 -9.08
CA THR A 352 0.57 35.17 -8.38
C THR A 352 0.68 33.80 -9.09
N ILE A 353 0.56 33.77 -10.42
CA ILE A 353 0.79 32.56 -11.22
C ILE A 353 2.24 32.05 -11.07
N ASN A 354 3.24 32.94 -11.03
CA ASN A 354 4.64 32.54 -10.84
C ASN A 354 4.90 31.93 -9.46
N LEU A 355 4.21 32.38 -8.41
CA LEU A 355 4.35 31.89 -7.03
C LEU A 355 3.55 30.60 -6.75
N ALA A 356 2.52 30.28 -7.54
CA ALA A 356 1.71 29.07 -7.40
C ALA A 356 2.57 27.79 -7.38
N LEU A 357 2.27 26.83 -6.48
CA LEU A 357 3.09 25.62 -6.32
C LEU A 357 2.56 24.45 -7.15
N SER A 358 1.26 24.19 -7.11
CA SER A 358 0.62 23.10 -7.86
C SER A 358 -0.01 23.58 -9.18
N ARG A 359 -0.35 22.63 -10.07
CA ARG A 359 -1.15 22.91 -11.28
C ARG A 359 -2.52 23.50 -10.93
N LYS A 360 -3.12 23.06 -9.81
CA LYS A 360 -4.42 23.52 -9.31
C LYS A 360 -4.34 25.02 -8.95
N ASP A 361 -3.29 25.40 -8.23
CA ASP A 361 -3.04 26.81 -7.85
C ASP A 361 -2.80 27.69 -9.08
N VAL A 362 -2.03 27.21 -10.08
CA VAL A 362 -1.79 27.93 -11.34
C VAL A 362 -3.08 28.20 -12.11
N VAL A 363 -3.99 27.22 -12.17
CA VAL A 363 -5.29 27.39 -12.85
C VAL A 363 -6.21 28.30 -12.06
N ASN A 364 -6.27 28.17 -10.73
CA ASN A 364 -7.10 29.03 -9.88
C ASN A 364 -6.66 30.49 -9.99
N ALA A 365 -5.36 30.78 -9.84
CA ALA A 365 -4.81 32.12 -10.02
C ALA A 365 -5.16 32.70 -11.40
N TYR A 366 -5.00 31.92 -12.48
CA TYR A 366 -5.42 32.35 -13.82
C TYR A 366 -6.91 32.71 -13.89
N LEU A 367 -7.79 31.89 -13.33
CA LEU A 367 -9.24 32.12 -13.35
C LEU A 367 -9.65 33.36 -12.53
N GLU A 368 -9.05 33.56 -11.35
CA GLU A 368 -9.28 34.74 -10.50
C GLU A 368 -8.89 36.05 -11.21
N ILE A 369 -7.84 36.05 -12.03
CA ILE A 369 -7.44 37.23 -12.82
C ILE A 369 -8.42 37.50 -13.96
N ILE A 370 -8.89 36.45 -14.64
CA ILE A 370 -9.93 36.57 -15.68
C ILE A 370 -11.25 37.08 -15.09
N GLU A 371 -11.63 36.65 -13.89
CA GLU A 371 -12.79 37.18 -13.17
C GLU A 371 -12.61 38.67 -12.84
N GLN A 372 -11.44 39.07 -12.33
CA GLN A 372 -11.12 40.48 -12.07
C GLN A 372 -11.19 41.36 -13.33
N PHE A 373 -10.62 40.94 -14.46
CA PHE A 373 -10.76 41.68 -15.72
C PHE A 373 -12.22 41.85 -16.17
N ASN A 374 -13.04 40.82 -16.00
CA ASN A 374 -14.46 40.88 -16.35
C ASN A 374 -15.31 41.71 -15.39
N ALA A 375 -14.80 42.01 -14.19
CA ALA A 375 -15.43 42.88 -13.20
C ALA A 375 -15.05 44.37 -13.36
N VAL A 376 -14.12 44.73 -14.27
CA VAL A 376 -13.79 46.14 -14.52
C VAL A 376 -14.88 46.81 -15.35
N ASP A 377 -15.44 47.89 -14.79
CA ASP A 377 -16.47 48.69 -15.44
C ASP A 377 -15.96 49.32 -16.75
N LYS A 378 -16.83 49.32 -17.76
CA LYS A 378 -16.57 50.02 -19.04
C LYS A 378 -16.79 51.52 -18.89
N CYS A 379 -16.17 52.29 -19.79
CA CYS A 379 -16.36 53.73 -19.89
C CYS A 379 -17.87 54.08 -19.94
N PRO A 380 -18.41 54.82 -18.96
CA PRO A 380 -19.85 55.14 -18.92
C PRO A 380 -20.32 55.97 -20.11
N LYS A 381 -19.41 56.67 -20.79
CA LYS A 381 -19.65 57.55 -21.93
C LYS A 381 -19.24 56.93 -23.28
N TYR A 382 -19.07 55.61 -23.32
CA TYR A 382 -18.72 54.91 -24.55
C TYR A 382 -19.78 55.06 -25.66
N SER A 383 -21.06 55.18 -25.32
CA SER A 383 -22.13 55.49 -26.28
C SER A 383 -21.95 56.85 -26.95
N ASP A 384 -21.49 57.84 -26.19
CA ASP A 384 -21.28 59.21 -26.64
C ASP A 384 -20.03 59.31 -27.55
N ILE A 385 -18.98 58.55 -27.22
CA ILE A 385 -17.80 58.37 -28.08
C ILE A 385 -18.18 57.69 -29.41
N LEU A 386 -19.07 56.70 -29.39
CA LEU A 386 -19.61 56.09 -30.61
C LEU A 386 -20.46 57.06 -31.44
N GLU A 387 -21.19 57.99 -30.81
CA GLU A 387 -21.92 59.04 -31.54
C GLU A 387 -20.95 59.96 -32.28
N LEU A 388 -19.85 60.35 -31.64
CA LEU A 388 -18.81 61.16 -32.26
C LEU A 388 -18.10 60.42 -33.40
N LEU A 389 -17.79 59.14 -33.24
CA LEU A 389 -17.21 58.31 -34.31
C LEU A 389 -18.17 58.18 -35.50
N ALA A 390 -19.45 57.94 -35.24
CA ALA A 390 -20.49 57.88 -36.28
C ALA A 390 -20.70 59.22 -36.99
N TYR A 391 -20.38 60.35 -36.36
CA TYR A 391 -20.40 61.67 -37.01
C TYR A 391 -19.32 61.78 -38.09
N ILE A 392 -18.09 61.32 -37.80
CA ILE A 392 -16.97 61.33 -38.74
C ILE A 392 -17.25 60.43 -39.95
N ASP A 393 -17.86 59.26 -39.72
CA ASP A 393 -18.30 58.37 -40.81
C ASP A 393 -19.31 59.05 -41.76
N VAL A 394 -20.11 60.00 -41.27
CA VAL A 394 -21.09 60.77 -42.07
C VAL A 394 -20.43 61.86 -42.92
N LEU A 395 -19.28 62.41 -42.51
CA LEU A 395 -18.57 63.46 -43.26
C LEU A 395 -17.99 62.99 -44.60
N ASP A 396 -17.87 61.67 -44.82
CA ASP A 396 -17.25 61.04 -46.00
C ASP A 396 -15.87 61.64 -46.34
N LEU A 397 -14.84 61.09 -45.68
CA LEU A 397 -13.43 61.51 -45.76
C LEU A 397 -12.88 61.65 -47.19
N ASN A 398 -13.51 61.04 -48.21
CA ASN A 398 -13.14 61.23 -49.62
C ASN A 398 -13.31 62.69 -50.10
N HIS A 399 -14.07 63.52 -49.40
CA HIS A 399 -14.22 64.96 -49.67
C HIS A 399 -13.14 65.85 -49.03
N TYR A 400 -12.14 65.25 -48.38
CA TYR A 400 -11.09 65.94 -47.62
C TYR A 400 -9.69 65.50 -48.08
N TYR A 401 -8.74 66.44 -48.12
CA TYR A 401 -7.33 66.13 -48.32
C TYR A 401 -6.72 65.43 -47.09
N ALA A 402 -5.59 64.73 -47.25
CA ALA A 402 -4.97 63.95 -46.19
C ALA A 402 -4.68 64.74 -44.90
N ALA A 403 -4.30 66.02 -45.00
CA ALA A 403 -4.09 66.88 -43.83
C ALA A 403 -5.39 67.17 -43.07
N GLN A 404 -6.49 67.45 -43.78
CA GLN A 404 -7.82 67.69 -43.21
C GLN A 404 -8.42 66.41 -42.60
N GLN A 405 -8.15 65.25 -43.21
CA GLN A 405 -8.51 63.95 -42.63
C GLN A 405 -7.76 63.65 -41.32
N GLU A 406 -6.53 64.15 -41.15
CA GLU A 406 -5.79 64.02 -39.90
C GLU A 406 -6.30 65.00 -38.85
N GLU A 407 -6.60 66.25 -39.24
CA GLU A 407 -7.24 67.26 -38.37
C GLU A 407 -8.58 66.76 -37.79
N LEU A 408 -9.43 66.14 -38.62
CA LEU A 408 -10.68 65.50 -38.16
C LEU A 408 -10.44 64.37 -37.14
N LYS A 409 -9.36 63.59 -37.30
CA LYS A 409 -8.98 62.56 -36.32
C LYS A 409 -8.43 63.16 -35.03
N ASP A 410 -7.63 64.22 -35.11
CA ASP A 410 -7.09 64.89 -33.93
C ASP A 410 -8.21 65.51 -33.10
N ILE A 411 -9.20 66.16 -33.73
CA ILE A 411 -10.43 66.62 -33.06
C ILE A 411 -11.17 65.43 -32.43
N TYR A 412 -11.36 64.32 -33.17
CA TYR A 412 -11.98 63.12 -32.60
C TYR A 412 -11.25 62.62 -31.35
N PHE A 413 -9.93 62.47 -31.41
CA PHE A 413 -9.14 61.97 -30.29
C PHE A 413 -9.15 62.95 -29.10
N GLU A 414 -9.11 64.26 -29.32
CA GLU A 414 -9.25 65.29 -28.26
C GLU A 414 -10.56 65.12 -27.48
N TYR A 415 -11.69 65.08 -28.19
CA TYR A 415 -13.01 65.02 -27.55
C TYR A 415 -13.37 63.61 -27.06
N ALA A 416 -12.96 62.55 -27.76
CA ALA A 416 -13.16 61.17 -27.29
C ALA A 416 -12.36 60.89 -26.00
N ASN A 417 -11.13 61.38 -25.88
CA ASN A 417 -10.34 61.26 -24.63
C ASN A 417 -10.93 62.14 -23.52
N SER A 418 -11.50 63.30 -23.85
CA SER A 418 -12.22 64.13 -22.90
C SER A 418 -13.45 63.40 -22.35
N LEU A 419 -14.35 62.94 -23.23
CA LEU A 419 -15.54 62.13 -22.88
C LEU A 419 -15.19 60.88 -22.07
N ARG A 420 -14.10 60.19 -22.42
CA ARG A 420 -13.63 58.98 -21.73
C ARG A 420 -13.36 59.22 -20.24
N ASN A 421 -12.85 60.40 -19.89
CA ASN A 421 -12.38 60.72 -18.54
C ASN A 421 -13.34 61.63 -17.75
N MET A 422 -14.57 61.82 -18.22
CA MET A 422 -15.59 62.62 -17.55
C MET A 422 -16.32 61.90 -16.42
N SER A 423 -16.74 62.68 -15.42
CA SER A 423 -17.53 62.23 -14.26
C SER A 423 -18.92 62.87 -14.14
N SER A 424 -19.21 63.88 -14.96
CA SER A 424 -20.52 64.56 -15.06
C SER A 424 -21.25 64.17 -16.34
N GLU A 425 -22.57 64.35 -16.33
CA GLU A 425 -23.46 64.05 -17.48
C GLU A 425 -23.95 65.32 -18.19
N GLU A 426 -23.98 66.45 -17.49
CA GLU A 426 -24.45 67.75 -17.99
C GLU A 426 -23.49 68.38 -19.03
N ASP A 427 -22.18 68.17 -18.86
CA ASP A 427 -21.15 68.70 -19.76
C ASP A 427 -21.02 67.88 -21.07
N VAL A 428 -21.53 66.64 -21.12
CA VAL A 428 -21.36 65.70 -22.25
C VAL A 428 -22.02 66.25 -23.52
N SER A 429 -23.26 66.72 -23.42
CA SER A 429 -23.98 67.26 -24.57
C SER A 429 -23.35 68.55 -25.11
N MET A 430 -22.72 69.35 -24.23
CA MET A 430 -21.99 70.55 -24.64
C MET A 430 -20.72 70.20 -25.40
N LEU A 431 -19.93 69.23 -24.90
CA LEU A 431 -18.69 68.78 -25.54
C LEU A 431 -18.95 68.05 -26.87
N LEU A 432 -20.04 67.27 -26.99
CA LEU A 432 -20.43 66.65 -28.27
C LEU A 432 -20.78 67.70 -29.33
N GLU A 433 -21.50 68.76 -28.96
CA GLU A 433 -21.85 69.84 -29.89
C GLU A 433 -20.61 70.66 -30.29
N GLU A 434 -19.73 70.96 -29.33
CA GLU A 434 -18.46 71.65 -29.58
C GLU A 434 -17.54 70.84 -30.51
N ALA A 435 -17.45 69.52 -30.31
CA ALA A 435 -16.69 68.62 -31.16
C ALA A 435 -17.22 68.62 -32.60
N LYS A 436 -18.55 68.49 -32.78
CA LYS A 436 -19.19 68.52 -34.10
C LYS A 436 -18.99 69.86 -34.79
N GLN A 437 -19.14 70.98 -34.06
CA GLN A 437 -18.89 72.31 -34.60
C GLN A 437 -17.44 72.45 -35.09
N LYS A 438 -16.43 72.02 -34.31
CA LYS A 438 -15.03 72.03 -34.75
C LYS A 438 -14.80 71.14 -35.98
N MET A 439 -15.45 69.99 -36.08
CA MET A 439 -15.36 69.12 -37.26
C MET A 439 -16.00 69.77 -38.50
N ASP A 440 -17.13 70.45 -38.34
CA ASP A 440 -17.81 71.21 -39.42
C ASP A 440 -17.02 72.45 -39.87
N GLU A 441 -16.15 73.00 -39.01
CA GLU A 441 -15.22 74.08 -39.35
C GLU A 441 -14.03 73.61 -40.21
N VAL A 442 -13.76 72.29 -40.28
CA VAL A 442 -12.78 71.73 -41.23
C VAL A 442 -13.36 71.78 -42.64
N ILE A 443 -12.78 72.62 -43.48
CA ILE A 443 -13.24 72.85 -44.85
C ILE A 443 -13.01 71.66 -45.78
N THR A 444 -13.94 71.42 -46.71
CA THR A 444 -13.83 70.37 -47.73
C THR A 444 -12.85 70.73 -48.84
N ILE A 445 -12.44 69.76 -49.67
CA ILE A 445 -11.66 69.96 -50.91
C ILE A 445 -12.27 71.07 -51.79
N GLN A 446 -13.60 71.14 -51.86
CA GLN A 446 -14.29 72.08 -52.77
C GLN A 446 -14.28 73.52 -52.25
N GLU A 447 -14.24 73.71 -50.93
CA GLU A 447 -14.13 75.02 -50.28
C GLU A 447 -12.66 75.46 -50.20
N ASP A 448 -11.78 74.55 -49.77
CA ASP A 448 -10.34 74.76 -49.74
C ASP A 448 -9.79 75.12 -51.12
N LYS A 449 -10.29 74.52 -52.21
CA LYS A 449 -9.87 74.88 -53.56
C LYS A 449 -10.01 76.38 -53.87
N VAL A 450 -11.05 77.04 -53.36
CA VAL A 450 -11.26 78.49 -53.59
C VAL A 450 -10.20 79.32 -52.84
N ILE A 451 -9.82 78.86 -51.65
CA ILE A 451 -8.77 79.48 -50.83
C ILE A 451 -7.39 79.18 -51.45
N ALA A 452 -7.15 77.94 -51.86
CA ALA A 452 -5.95 77.45 -52.54
C ALA A 452 -5.68 78.20 -53.84
N ASP A 453 -6.68 78.39 -54.72
CA ASP A 453 -6.51 79.13 -55.98
C ASP A 453 -6.10 80.60 -55.72
N ALA A 454 -6.64 81.22 -54.66
CA ALA A 454 -6.29 82.59 -54.26
C ALA A 454 -4.92 82.68 -53.57
N LEU A 455 -4.60 81.70 -52.72
CA LEU A 455 -3.34 81.61 -51.99
C LEU A 455 -2.17 81.28 -52.92
N LEU A 456 -2.33 80.29 -53.82
CA LEU A 456 -1.34 79.94 -54.84
C LEU A 456 -0.94 81.16 -55.65
N LYS A 457 -1.93 81.94 -56.12
CA LYS A 457 -1.65 83.18 -56.83
C LYS A 457 -0.82 84.15 -55.99
N LYS A 458 -1.19 84.37 -54.73
CA LYS A 458 -0.47 85.28 -53.82
C LYS A 458 0.95 84.78 -53.51
N CYS A 459 1.11 83.49 -53.20
CA CYS A 459 2.40 82.86 -52.93
C CYS A 459 3.33 82.97 -54.14
N LEU A 460 2.84 82.76 -55.36
CA LEU A 460 3.66 82.94 -56.57
C LEU A 460 4.01 84.42 -56.84
N GLU A 461 3.08 85.36 -56.60
CA GLU A 461 3.36 86.81 -56.68
C GLU A 461 4.41 87.24 -55.63
N ASP A 462 4.25 86.83 -54.37
CA ASP A 462 5.18 87.14 -53.28
C ASP A 462 6.55 86.45 -53.47
N PHE A 463 6.59 85.20 -53.95
CA PHE A 463 7.83 84.45 -54.22
C PHE A 463 8.59 85.03 -55.42
N SER A 464 7.89 85.49 -56.46
CA SER A 464 8.51 86.24 -57.57
C SER A 464 9.16 87.53 -57.08
N LEU A 465 8.50 88.29 -56.20
CA LEU A 465 9.06 89.52 -55.63
C LEU A 465 10.26 89.24 -54.71
N PHE A 466 10.21 88.15 -53.94
CA PHE A 466 11.33 87.69 -53.12
C PHE A 466 12.54 87.31 -53.99
N TYR A 467 12.33 86.55 -55.06
CA TYR A 467 13.36 86.21 -56.04
C TYR A 467 13.99 87.44 -56.73
N GLU A 468 13.18 88.38 -57.21
CA GLU A 468 13.68 89.66 -57.77
C GLU A 468 14.51 90.45 -56.74
N THR A 469 14.10 90.43 -55.47
CA THR A 469 14.83 91.09 -54.37
C THR A 469 16.17 90.43 -54.09
N LEU A 470 16.24 89.09 -54.12
CA LEU A 470 17.49 88.35 -53.97
C LEU A 470 18.42 88.61 -55.17
N LEU A 471 17.93 88.53 -56.41
CA LEU A 471 18.71 88.86 -57.60
C LEU A 471 19.31 90.27 -57.53
N ALA A 472 18.53 91.28 -57.15
CA ALA A 472 19.02 92.64 -56.98
C ALA A 472 20.03 92.79 -55.82
N THR A 473 19.87 92.02 -54.75
CA THR A 473 20.80 92.01 -53.60
C THR A 473 22.15 91.40 -53.97
N TYR A 474 22.15 90.38 -54.83
CA TYR A 474 23.34 89.66 -55.26
C TYR A 474 23.88 90.08 -56.64
N GLU A 475 23.27 91.08 -57.29
CA GLU A 475 23.58 91.53 -58.65
C GLU A 475 25.08 91.84 -58.87
N GLU A 476 25.73 92.54 -57.93
CA GLU A 476 27.16 92.86 -58.03
C GLU A 476 28.06 91.61 -57.92
N GLN A 477 27.65 90.63 -57.11
CA GLN A 477 28.39 89.37 -56.94
C GLN A 477 28.23 88.48 -58.18
N ILE A 478 27.00 88.35 -58.69
CA ILE A 478 26.69 87.57 -59.90
C ILE A 478 27.40 88.15 -61.13
N ASN A 479 27.37 89.47 -61.32
CA ASN A 479 28.03 90.12 -62.45
C ASN A 479 29.57 90.10 -62.39
N ALA A 480 30.16 89.74 -61.23
CA ALA A 480 31.60 89.59 -61.08
C ALA A 480 32.13 88.20 -61.50
N LEU A 481 31.25 87.22 -61.73
CA LEU A 481 31.59 85.86 -62.11
C LEU A 481 32.04 85.78 -63.58
N GLU A 482 33.08 85.00 -63.89
CA GLU A 482 33.52 84.79 -65.30
C GLU A 482 32.43 84.12 -66.17
N MET A 483 31.53 83.37 -65.53
CA MET A 483 30.44 82.62 -66.16
C MET A 483 29.05 83.10 -65.70
N ALA A 484 28.88 84.41 -65.45
CA ALA A 484 27.64 85.00 -64.93
C ALA A 484 26.35 84.58 -65.68
N GLU A 485 26.40 84.38 -67.00
CA GLU A 485 25.26 83.94 -67.81
C GLU A 485 24.78 82.52 -67.44
N TYR A 486 25.71 81.59 -67.15
CA TYR A 486 25.38 80.23 -66.71
C TYR A 486 24.91 80.20 -65.25
N ALA A 487 25.53 81.00 -64.38
CA ALA A 487 25.08 81.13 -62.99
C ALA A 487 23.64 81.66 -62.91
N LEU A 488 23.28 82.64 -63.76
CA LEU A 488 21.91 83.15 -63.88
C LEU A 488 20.93 82.10 -64.42
N GLU A 489 21.33 81.28 -65.40
CA GLU A 489 20.48 80.19 -65.93
C GLU A 489 20.18 79.12 -64.85
N GLU A 490 21.16 78.78 -64.01
CA GLU A 490 20.99 77.80 -62.92
C GLU A 490 20.21 78.35 -61.73
N ILE A 491 20.37 79.65 -61.41
CA ILE A 491 19.55 80.37 -60.42
C ILE A 491 18.08 80.43 -60.89
N GLU A 492 17.83 80.78 -62.15
CA GLU A 492 16.48 80.80 -62.73
C GLU A 492 15.86 79.40 -62.75
N MET A 493 16.61 78.36 -63.14
CA MET A 493 16.12 76.98 -63.10
C MET A 493 15.74 76.54 -61.67
N THR A 494 16.52 76.94 -60.66
CA THR A 494 16.25 76.65 -59.25
C THR A 494 14.97 77.34 -58.77
N TYR A 495 14.79 78.62 -59.12
CA TYR A 495 13.55 79.36 -58.86
C TYR A 495 12.34 78.71 -59.54
N GLN A 496 12.46 78.34 -60.82
CA GLN A 496 11.38 77.68 -61.58
C GLN A 496 11.01 76.29 -61.02
N ASN A 497 11.97 75.54 -60.45
CA ASN A 497 11.67 74.28 -59.77
C ASN A 497 10.75 74.52 -58.56
N TYR A 498 11.08 75.48 -57.69
CA TYR A 498 10.21 75.84 -56.56
C TYR A 498 8.84 76.38 -57.01
N VAL A 499 8.78 77.20 -58.06
CA VAL A 499 7.51 77.65 -58.66
C VAL A 499 6.66 76.45 -59.12
N ASN A 500 7.26 75.42 -59.73
CA ASN A 500 6.56 74.21 -60.14
C ASN A 500 6.07 73.39 -58.93
N GLU A 501 6.88 73.23 -57.88
CA GLU A 501 6.50 72.52 -56.66
C GLU A 501 5.31 73.21 -55.96
N ILE A 502 5.38 74.53 -55.75
CA ILE A 502 4.29 75.35 -55.20
C ILE A 502 3.03 75.22 -56.08
N SER A 503 3.19 75.21 -57.41
CA SER A 503 2.06 75.09 -58.36
C SER A 503 1.44 73.69 -58.44
N MET A 504 2.16 72.65 -58.03
CA MET A 504 1.68 71.26 -57.99
C MET A 504 1.09 70.87 -56.63
N ALA A 505 1.29 71.67 -55.60
CA ALA A 505 0.73 71.45 -54.27
C ALA A 505 -0.81 71.50 -54.31
N LEU A 506 -1.46 70.49 -53.70
CA LEU A 506 -2.91 70.35 -53.68
C LEU A 506 -3.50 70.82 -52.35
N GLY A 507 -4.23 71.93 -52.42
CA GLY A 507 -4.92 72.53 -51.28
C GLY A 507 -4.09 73.58 -50.54
N SER A 508 -4.77 74.47 -49.81
CA SER A 508 -4.15 75.71 -49.30
C SER A 508 -3.00 75.44 -48.32
N ALA A 509 -3.15 74.44 -47.44
CA ALA A 509 -2.12 74.04 -46.48
C ALA A 509 -0.85 73.51 -47.17
N ALA A 510 -0.99 72.71 -48.24
CA ALA A 510 0.14 72.19 -48.99
C ALA A 510 0.87 73.32 -49.76
N ILE A 511 0.11 74.21 -50.39
CA ILE A 511 0.66 75.39 -51.09
C ILE A 511 1.46 76.28 -50.12
N GLN A 512 0.92 76.54 -48.92
CA GLN A 512 1.60 77.34 -47.91
C GLN A 512 2.90 76.66 -47.44
N ALA A 513 2.86 75.36 -47.13
CA ALA A 513 4.04 74.62 -46.67
C ALA A 513 5.15 74.60 -47.73
N THR A 514 4.83 74.30 -49.00
CA THR A 514 5.82 74.30 -50.09
C THR A 514 6.34 75.71 -50.39
N TYR A 515 5.51 76.76 -50.26
CA TYR A 515 5.95 78.14 -50.36
C TYR A 515 6.92 78.53 -49.24
N ASP A 516 6.62 78.19 -47.98
CA ASP A 516 7.47 78.51 -46.84
C ASP A 516 8.82 77.76 -46.92
N GLU A 517 8.81 76.50 -47.37
CA GLU A 517 10.02 75.72 -47.66
C GLU A 517 10.84 76.33 -48.81
N ALA A 518 10.20 76.77 -49.89
CA ALA A 518 10.87 77.44 -51.00
C ALA A 518 11.52 78.77 -50.56
N VAL A 519 10.80 79.60 -49.79
CA VAL A 519 11.32 80.86 -49.24
C VAL A 519 12.51 80.62 -48.31
N ALA A 520 12.45 79.59 -47.46
CA ALA A 520 13.52 79.27 -46.52
C ALA A 520 14.83 78.85 -47.22
N ASN A 521 14.76 78.18 -48.38
CA ASN A 521 15.91 77.57 -49.05
C ASN A 521 16.45 78.36 -50.26
N LEU A 522 15.66 79.24 -50.89
CA LEU A 522 16.06 79.90 -52.14
C LEU A 522 17.34 80.75 -52.01
N GLU A 523 17.49 81.52 -50.93
CA GLU A 523 18.67 82.37 -50.72
C GLU A 523 19.96 81.55 -50.53
N GLU A 524 19.90 80.45 -49.76
CA GLU A 524 21.03 79.55 -49.55
C GLU A 524 21.45 78.87 -50.87
N ASN A 525 20.48 78.43 -51.68
CA ASN A 525 20.77 77.87 -53.00
C ASN A 525 21.38 78.90 -53.97
N ILE A 526 20.90 80.15 -53.98
CA ILE A 526 21.50 81.22 -54.80
C ILE A 526 22.95 81.49 -54.36
N LEU A 527 23.21 81.56 -53.06
CA LEU A 527 24.56 81.73 -52.52
C LEU A 527 25.49 80.56 -52.89
N MET A 528 24.99 79.32 -52.82
CA MET A 528 25.73 78.13 -53.22
C MET A 528 26.08 78.14 -54.72
N ILE A 529 25.17 78.60 -55.58
CA ILE A 529 25.44 78.77 -57.02
C ILE A 529 26.49 79.86 -57.24
N ILE A 530 26.38 81.02 -56.58
CA ILE A 530 27.39 82.09 -56.67
C ILE A 530 28.77 81.59 -56.24
N GLU A 531 28.86 80.82 -55.14
CA GLU A 531 30.12 80.21 -54.71
C GLU A 531 30.63 79.21 -55.76
N MET A 532 29.78 78.35 -56.31
CA MET A 532 30.17 77.35 -57.32
C MET A 532 30.77 77.96 -58.59
N TYR A 533 30.24 79.10 -59.06
CA TYR A 533 30.74 79.81 -60.25
C TYR A 533 31.86 80.84 -59.94
N SER A 534 32.31 80.94 -58.68
CA SER A 534 33.42 81.81 -58.26
C SER A 534 34.82 81.14 -58.35
N TRP A 535 34.89 79.87 -58.76
CA TRP A 535 36.12 79.04 -58.82
C TRP A 535 36.42 78.56 -60.26
#